data_AF-A0A1S3IQB8-F1
#
_entry.id   AF-A0A1S3IQB8-F1
#
_cell.length_a   1.000
_cell.length_b   1.000
_cell.length_c   1.000
_cell.angle_alpha   90.00
_cell.angle_beta   90.00
_cell.angle_gamma   90.00
#
_symmetry.space_group_name_H-M   'P 1'
#
loop_
_entity.id
_entity.type
_entity.pdbx_description
1 polymer ?
#
loop_
_entity_poly.entity_id
_entity_poly.type
_entity_poly.pdbx_seq_one_letter_code
_entity_poly.pdbx_strand_id
1 'polypeptide(L)'
;MVSLKSIRLLLVIFQLSQSDGACRFPNILWDTTWFHRFIPPSLDDDYLGKFGMKITFSSDRMTAANTMNPDLRSGWWPFNETEFNPYDRTCEELVMGRESSYVDGQTYFVSESLNRSNSGFRCLRIYNRTSNILQIGVSGLISQRPSQLSEACSESNLQVDPWVLMRKLTPFSDPLKQGDFDCPASGGYTFVLGNETVYDRKSIFRDERCHNLALELQCLPGEYVTMDFKDNICRPFGLRFTFGSEKNLFTLCIGVWEEGGYVFRFMLGNDAESDFYTLRFPKNPGMEFDAHLIYGALVDMSPDVEEAARISERMVIRMSLSRDIKKDNCADDLADCSSAVCSSGLFGVYGNECLKSCKHCNSSFNRITPGGNFDQLFQGTWKDAQGLKVIINESSLLLPEVGTFKNIGFEKVTDLDGLVIMTTFDNGCRPRYKCIDLARSGNILKWRMGQSFEPYPGYGPSFPSHFSVCSLHRGRWGKWLDLTAVSVRVVSHGSLLSSSRFFYTLYLTVVLCYLHFSR
;
A
#
# COMPACT_ATOMS: atom_id res chain seq x y z
N MET A 1 67.27 -39.05 -20.79
CA MET A 1 67.45 -39.59 -19.42
C MET A 1 67.82 -38.41 -18.52
N VAL A 2 66.83 -37.65 -18.03
CA VAL A 2 66.19 -37.81 -16.71
C VAL A 2 67.20 -37.83 -15.57
N SER A 3 67.28 -36.72 -14.84
CA SER A 3 67.47 -36.75 -13.40
C SER A 3 66.74 -35.56 -12.78
N LEU A 4 65.52 -35.82 -12.33
CA LEU A 4 64.76 -35.01 -11.38
C LEU A 4 65.61 -34.84 -10.11
N LYS A 5 66.11 -33.64 -9.81
CA LYS A 5 66.53 -33.30 -8.43
C LYS A 5 66.74 -31.80 -8.16
N SER A 6 65.99 -30.91 -8.81
CA SER A 6 66.09 -29.46 -8.51
C SER A 6 64.79 -28.65 -8.59
N ILE A 7 63.62 -29.28 -8.55
CA ILE A 7 62.33 -28.56 -8.48
C ILE A 7 61.50 -29.15 -7.32
N ARG A 8 61.89 -28.88 -6.08
CA ARG A 8 61.07 -29.20 -4.88
C ARG A 8 61.32 -28.29 -3.67
N LEU A 9 61.74 -27.05 -3.88
CA LEU A 9 61.86 -26.10 -2.75
C LEU A 9 61.56 -24.63 -3.11
N LEU A 10 60.61 -24.41 -4.03
CA LEU A 10 60.18 -23.04 -4.38
C LEU A 10 58.69 -22.96 -4.78
N LEU A 11 57.87 -23.92 -4.34
CA LEU A 11 56.43 -23.98 -4.65
C LEU A 11 55.58 -24.44 -3.45
N VAL A 12 56.09 -24.24 -2.22
CA VAL A 12 55.34 -24.51 -0.97
C VAL A 12 55.35 -23.29 -0.02
N ILE A 13 55.97 -22.17 -0.41
CA ILE A 13 55.93 -20.91 0.36
C ILE A 13 55.44 -19.79 -0.56
N PHE A 14 54.30 -20.02 -1.22
CA PHE A 14 53.44 -18.98 -1.79
C PHE A 14 51.96 -19.42 -1.70
N GLN A 15 51.63 -20.24 -0.71
CA GLN A 15 50.33 -20.18 -0.03
C GLN A 15 50.51 -19.32 1.23
N LEU A 16 51.07 -18.13 1.06
CA LEU A 16 50.79 -17.05 2.00
C LEU A 16 49.33 -16.69 1.77
N SER A 17 48.51 -17.19 2.69
CA SER A 17 47.23 -16.64 3.10
C SER A 17 46.76 -15.40 2.33
N GLN A 18 46.16 -15.60 1.16
CA GLN A 18 45.03 -14.76 0.78
C GLN A 18 43.84 -15.21 1.62
N SER A 19 43.92 -14.97 2.93
CA SER A 19 42.71 -14.73 3.72
C SER A 19 42.39 -13.25 3.59
N ASP A 20 42.17 -12.78 2.35
CA ASP A 20 41.43 -11.53 2.08
C ASP A 20 39.92 -11.77 2.34
N GLY A 21 39.63 -12.57 3.38
CA GLY A 21 38.32 -12.73 3.99
C GLY A 21 38.03 -11.54 4.89
N ALA A 22 38.25 -10.33 4.36
CA ALA A 22 37.71 -9.13 4.97
C ALA A 22 36.20 -9.35 5.10
N CYS A 23 35.67 -9.30 6.32
CA CYS A 23 34.23 -9.35 6.49
C CYS A 23 33.63 -8.22 5.67
N ARG A 24 32.71 -8.54 4.77
CA ARG A 24 32.01 -7.57 3.96
C ARG A 24 30.55 -7.54 4.34
N PHE A 25 30.01 -6.35 4.55
CA PHE A 25 28.58 -6.17 4.49
C PHE A 25 28.08 -6.52 3.08
N PRO A 26 26.81 -6.93 2.92
CA PRO A 26 26.19 -7.05 1.63
C PRO A 26 26.53 -5.86 0.73
N ASN A 27 26.91 -6.14 -0.52
CA ASN A 27 26.66 -5.18 -1.60
C ASN A 27 25.14 -5.13 -1.80
N ILE A 28 24.43 -4.46 -0.89
CA ILE A 28 23.02 -4.14 -1.12
C ILE A 28 23.03 -3.17 -2.30
N LEU A 29 22.54 -3.60 -3.46
CA LEU A 29 22.43 -2.80 -4.69
C LEU A 29 21.43 -1.63 -4.56
N TRP A 30 21.21 -1.11 -3.35
CA TRP A 30 20.26 -0.07 -3.05
C TRP A 30 21.09 1.18 -2.74
N ASP A 31 20.86 2.27 -3.47
CA ASP A 31 21.60 3.52 -3.32
C ASP A 31 21.79 3.88 -1.84
N THR A 32 23.02 4.23 -1.51
CA THR A 32 23.74 4.25 -0.22
C THR A 32 23.14 5.07 0.94
N THR A 33 21.85 5.42 0.92
CA THR A 33 21.21 6.26 1.94
C THR A 33 19.93 5.64 2.47
N TRP A 34 19.98 5.26 3.75
CA TRP A 34 18.84 4.77 4.52
C TRP A 34 18.45 5.79 5.57
N PHE A 35 17.15 5.94 5.83
CA PHE A 35 16.67 6.72 6.97
C PHE A 35 16.26 5.74 8.06
N HIS A 36 16.96 5.79 9.20
CA HIS A 36 16.78 4.82 10.28
C HIS A 36 15.71 5.24 11.28
N ARG A 37 15.46 6.54 11.47
CA ARG A 37 14.53 7.04 12.48
C ARG A 37 13.93 8.33 11.99
N PHE A 38 12.65 8.33 11.65
CA PHE A 38 11.91 9.57 11.45
C PHE A 38 11.19 9.90 12.75
N ILE A 39 11.50 11.05 13.32
CA ILE A 39 10.79 11.58 14.48
C ILE A 39 9.79 12.63 13.97
N PRO A 40 8.49 12.43 14.19
CA PRO A 40 7.52 13.49 13.98
C PRO A 40 7.77 14.65 14.96
N PRO A 41 7.56 15.92 14.56
CA PRO A 41 7.74 17.06 15.46
C PRO A 41 6.88 16.90 16.72
N SER A 42 7.38 17.42 17.85
CA SER A 42 6.71 17.35 19.14
C SER A 42 5.40 18.15 19.16
N LEU A 43 4.61 17.89 20.20
CA LEU A 43 3.22 18.31 20.39
C LEU A 43 2.99 19.83 20.46
N ASP A 44 4.04 20.63 20.70
CA ASP A 44 3.91 22.02 21.18
C ASP A 44 4.58 23.10 20.31
N ASP A 45 5.32 22.76 19.24
CA ASP A 45 6.04 23.76 18.45
C ASP A 45 5.76 23.68 16.93
N ASP A 46 5.42 24.83 16.34
CA ASP A 46 5.28 25.07 14.89
C ASP A 46 6.61 24.90 14.11
N TYR A 47 7.70 24.50 14.77
CA TYR A 47 9.00 24.27 14.15
C TYR A 47 9.09 22.87 13.54
N LEU A 48 8.76 22.80 12.24
CA LEU A 48 8.81 21.63 11.34
C LEU A 48 10.25 21.12 11.05
N GLY A 49 11.05 20.85 12.09
CA GLY A 49 12.32 20.15 11.95
C GLY A 49 12.09 18.65 11.78
N LYS A 50 12.37 18.08 10.60
CA LYS A 50 12.44 16.62 10.43
C LYS A 50 13.77 16.13 11.02
N PHE A 51 13.71 15.38 12.12
CA PHE A 51 14.90 14.76 12.71
C PHE A 51 15.03 13.32 12.24
N GLY A 52 16.27 12.93 11.94
CA GLY A 52 16.56 11.54 11.63
C GLY A 52 18.03 11.22 11.53
N MET A 53 18.28 9.95 11.23
CA MET A 53 19.61 9.38 11.13
C MET A 53 19.76 8.76 9.74
N LYS A 54 20.78 9.23 9.01
CA LYS A 54 21.18 8.67 7.72
C LYS A 54 22.18 7.56 7.96
N ILE A 55 21.86 6.37 7.48
CA ILE A 55 22.79 5.24 7.48
C ILE A 55 23.32 5.02 6.08
N THR A 56 24.62 4.81 6.01
CA THR A 56 25.36 4.51 4.78
C THR A 56 26.08 3.19 4.98
N PHE A 57 25.93 2.28 4.04
CA PHE A 57 26.71 1.06 3.97
C PHE A 57 27.77 1.20 2.88
N SER A 58 28.97 0.73 3.21
CA SER A 58 30.06 0.45 2.27
C SER A 58 30.45 -1.02 2.40
N SER A 59 31.45 -1.48 1.64
CA SER A 59 31.83 -2.89 1.61
C SER A 59 32.09 -3.50 2.98
N ASP A 60 32.66 -2.74 3.93
CA ASP A 60 33.15 -3.22 5.23
C ASP A 60 32.71 -2.34 6.39
N ARG A 61 31.97 -1.25 6.13
CA ARG A 61 31.63 -0.25 7.12
C ARG A 61 30.18 0.23 7.01
N MET A 62 29.54 0.39 8.16
CA MET A 62 28.20 0.93 8.33
C MET A 62 28.31 2.20 9.19
N THR A 63 28.04 3.36 8.60
CA THR A 63 28.10 4.65 9.30
C THR A 63 26.69 5.22 9.47
N ALA A 64 26.38 5.69 10.67
CA ALA A 64 25.18 6.42 10.97
C ALA A 64 25.52 7.87 11.33
N ALA A 65 24.91 8.82 10.64
CA ALA A 65 25.11 10.24 10.83
C ALA A 65 23.77 10.94 11.03
N ASN A 66 23.74 11.90 11.95
CA ASN A 66 22.54 12.72 12.18
C ASN A 66 22.30 13.62 10.96
N THR A 67 21.05 13.70 10.51
CA THR A 67 20.65 14.57 9.40
C THR A 67 20.09 15.90 9.90
N MET A 68 20.45 16.32 11.11
CA MET A 68 19.97 17.55 11.73
C MET A 68 20.19 18.75 10.80
N ASN A 69 19.21 19.65 10.71
CA ASN A 69 19.51 21.02 10.35
C ASN A 69 20.22 21.66 11.56
N PRO A 70 21.50 22.03 11.47
CA PRO A 70 22.29 22.52 12.61
C PRO A 70 21.74 23.79 13.28
N ASP A 71 20.76 24.46 12.65
CA ASP A 71 20.15 25.70 13.13
C ASP A 71 18.99 25.49 14.14
N LEU A 72 18.47 24.26 14.33
CA LEU A 72 17.30 23.97 15.19
C LEU A 72 17.68 23.50 16.62
N ARG A 73 18.74 24.07 17.22
CA ARG A 73 19.28 23.64 18.53
C ARG A 73 18.41 23.97 19.76
N SER A 74 17.24 24.55 19.61
CA SER A 74 16.42 24.97 20.75
C SER A 74 15.31 23.98 21.06
N GLY A 75 15.44 23.28 22.19
CA GLY A 75 14.33 23.28 23.15
C GLY A 75 13.86 21.92 23.66
N TRP A 76 13.48 20.99 22.79
CA TRP A 76 12.79 19.78 23.24
C TRP A 76 13.23 18.55 22.44
N TRP A 77 14.03 17.71 23.10
CA TRP A 77 14.43 16.39 22.63
C TRP A 77 13.85 15.35 23.59
N PRO A 78 12.74 14.69 23.24
CA PRO A 78 12.04 13.78 24.15
C PRO A 78 12.71 12.39 24.25
N PHE A 79 13.72 12.13 23.42
CA PHE A 79 14.46 10.89 23.39
C PHE A 79 15.73 10.97 24.21
N ASN A 80 16.28 9.82 24.60
CA ASN A 80 17.62 9.81 25.18
C ASN A 80 18.63 10.21 24.08
N GLU A 81 19.38 11.31 24.27
CA GLU A 81 20.38 11.82 23.30
C GLU A 81 21.33 10.72 22.81
N THR A 82 21.60 9.72 23.67
CA THR A 82 22.50 8.62 23.35
C THR A 82 21.96 7.64 22.31
N GLU A 83 20.64 7.53 22.15
CA GLU A 83 20.02 6.68 21.14
C GLU A 83 20.33 7.18 19.72
N PHE A 84 20.56 8.49 19.55
CA PHE A 84 20.84 9.14 18.26
C PHE A 84 22.29 9.62 18.13
N ASN A 85 23.21 9.01 18.88
CA ASN A 85 24.62 9.27 18.68
C ASN A 85 25.06 8.74 17.32
N PRO A 86 25.76 9.56 16.50
CA PRO A 86 26.47 9.07 15.33
C PRO A 86 27.38 7.92 15.72
N TYR A 87 27.29 6.85 14.95
CA TYR A 87 28.09 5.66 15.17
C TYR A 87 28.71 5.18 13.88
N ASP A 88 29.76 4.41 14.05
CA ASP A 88 30.47 3.78 12.96
C ASP A 88 30.81 2.35 13.35
N ARG A 89 30.38 1.43 12.49
CA ARG A 89 30.54 -0.01 12.67
C ARG A 89 31.39 -0.57 11.55
N THR A 90 32.54 -1.12 11.90
CA THR A 90 33.42 -1.82 10.94
C THR A 90 33.25 -3.32 11.12
N CYS A 91 33.05 -4.05 10.03
CA CYS A 91 32.90 -5.50 10.13
C CYS A 91 34.25 -6.16 10.40
N GLU A 92 34.30 -6.95 11.47
CA GLU A 92 35.49 -7.68 11.89
C GLU A 92 35.44 -9.14 11.42
N GLU A 93 34.28 -9.79 11.56
CA GLU A 93 34.13 -11.22 11.24
C GLU A 93 32.69 -11.57 10.87
N LEU A 94 32.53 -12.55 9.97
CA LEU A 94 31.25 -13.18 9.69
C LEU A 94 31.04 -14.37 10.64
N VAL A 95 30.01 -14.32 11.49
CA VAL A 95 29.80 -15.33 12.54
C VAL A 95 28.99 -16.52 12.02
N MET A 96 28.02 -16.29 11.13
CA MET A 96 27.20 -17.35 10.52
C MET A 96 26.97 -17.08 9.04
N GLY A 97 27.45 -17.97 8.16
CA GLY A 97 27.33 -17.90 6.70
C GLY A 97 28.53 -18.55 6.02
N ARG A 98 28.36 -19.13 4.82
CA ARG A 98 29.45 -19.82 4.08
C ARG A 98 29.98 -19.06 2.86
N GLU A 99 29.33 -17.98 2.45
CA GLU A 99 29.67 -17.25 1.23
C GLU A 99 29.88 -15.76 1.50
N SER A 100 30.71 -15.12 0.67
CA SER A 100 30.91 -13.67 0.62
C SER A 100 29.71 -12.90 0.04
N SER A 101 28.68 -13.62 -0.42
CA SER A 101 27.37 -13.10 -0.83
C SER A 101 26.43 -13.04 0.36
N TYR A 102 25.66 -11.97 0.44
CA TYR A 102 24.67 -11.78 1.50
C TYR A 102 23.58 -12.84 1.48
N VAL A 103 23.29 -13.37 2.67
CA VAL A 103 22.11 -14.19 2.94
C VAL A 103 21.25 -13.45 3.95
N ASP A 104 19.93 -13.46 3.75
CA ASP A 104 19.01 -12.87 4.72
C ASP A 104 19.18 -13.52 6.11
N GLY A 105 19.18 -12.69 7.16
CA GLY A 105 19.44 -13.16 8.53
C GLY A 105 20.91 -13.51 8.81
N GLN A 106 21.87 -13.03 8.01
CA GLN A 106 23.30 -13.19 8.27
C GLN A 106 23.76 -12.34 9.46
N THR A 107 24.63 -12.91 10.30
CA THR A 107 25.12 -12.29 11.55
C THR A 107 26.60 -11.93 11.45
N TYR A 108 26.91 -10.68 11.78
CA TYR A 108 28.22 -10.04 11.71
C TYR A 108 28.71 -9.72 13.11
N PHE A 109 30.02 -9.83 13.33
CA PHE A 109 30.70 -9.27 14.47
C PHE A 109 31.36 -7.96 14.04
N VAL A 110 31.02 -6.87 14.71
CA VAL A 110 31.43 -5.51 14.32
C VAL A 110 32.15 -4.83 15.47
N SER A 111 33.18 -4.06 15.16
CA SER A 111 33.71 -3.04 16.07
C SER A 111 32.84 -1.80 15.95
N GLU A 112 32.46 -1.21 17.08
CA GLU A 112 31.64 0.00 17.14
C GLU A 112 32.47 1.16 17.71
N SER A 113 32.35 2.32 17.07
CA SER A 113 32.80 3.59 17.62
C SER A 113 31.63 4.57 17.70
N LEU A 114 31.46 5.20 18.87
CA LEU A 114 30.43 6.20 19.13
C LEU A 114 31.11 7.57 19.17
N ASN A 115 30.64 8.53 18.38
CA ASN A 115 31.24 9.88 18.31
C ASN A 115 32.77 9.85 18.08
N ARG A 116 33.27 8.89 17.29
CA ARG A 116 34.70 8.65 17.01
C ARG A 116 35.55 8.20 18.20
N SER A 117 34.93 7.84 19.32
CA SER A 117 35.57 7.14 20.42
C SER A 117 35.27 5.64 20.32
N ASN A 118 36.27 4.77 20.43
CA ASN A 118 36.05 3.33 20.44
C ASN A 118 35.16 2.94 21.63
N SER A 119 34.00 2.36 21.33
CA SER A 119 33.03 1.97 22.35
C SER A 119 33.08 0.46 22.64
N GLY A 120 33.47 -0.38 21.68
CA GLY A 120 33.64 -1.82 21.89
C GLY A 120 33.24 -2.64 20.68
N PHE A 121 32.64 -3.80 20.91
CA PHE A 121 32.17 -4.72 19.87
C PHE A 121 30.68 -5.02 20.04
N ARG A 122 30.03 -5.40 18.94
CA ARG A 122 28.66 -5.91 18.94
C ARG A 122 28.49 -7.01 17.91
N CYS A 123 27.48 -7.84 18.12
CA CYS A 123 26.91 -8.67 17.08
C CYS A 123 25.81 -7.88 16.38
N LEU A 124 25.75 -7.98 15.06
CA LEU A 124 24.78 -7.30 14.21
C LEU A 124 24.14 -8.31 13.27
N ARG A 125 22.82 -8.29 13.15
CA ARG A 125 22.06 -9.10 12.19
C ARG A 125 21.20 -8.20 11.33
N ILE A 126 21.18 -8.42 10.03
CA ILE A 126 20.33 -7.68 9.10
C ILE A 126 19.15 -8.58 8.72
N TYR A 127 17.94 -8.06 8.91
CA TYR A 127 16.69 -8.71 8.53
C TYR A 127 16.12 -8.00 7.31
N ASN A 128 16.01 -8.71 6.20
CA ASN A 128 15.39 -8.22 4.98
C ASN A 128 13.89 -8.46 5.01
N ARG A 129 13.12 -7.48 5.51
CA ARG A 129 11.68 -7.60 5.65
C ARG A 129 10.99 -7.53 4.29
N THR A 130 11.39 -6.57 3.47
CA THR A 130 10.94 -6.42 2.08
C THR A 130 12.06 -5.82 1.24
N SER A 131 11.87 -5.75 -0.09
CA SER A 131 12.80 -5.09 -1.02
C SER A 131 13.08 -3.61 -0.73
N ASN A 132 12.40 -3.00 0.24
CA ASN A 132 12.56 -1.59 0.59
C ASN A 132 12.70 -1.36 2.10
N ILE A 133 12.54 -2.40 2.93
CA ILE A 133 12.52 -2.32 4.39
C ILE A 133 13.49 -3.34 4.96
N LEU A 134 14.45 -2.85 5.74
CA LEU A 134 15.33 -3.68 6.57
C LEU A 134 15.07 -3.39 8.05
N GLN A 135 15.42 -4.35 8.89
CA GLN A 135 15.57 -4.15 10.33
C GLN A 135 16.93 -4.66 10.78
N ILE A 136 17.44 -4.09 11.86
CA ILE A 136 18.74 -4.47 12.42
C ILE A 136 18.53 -5.08 13.79
N GLY A 137 19.07 -6.27 14.02
CA GLY A 137 19.28 -6.82 15.35
C GLY A 137 20.67 -6.49 15.84
N VAL A 138 20.79 -6.04 17.09
CA VAL A 138 22.09 -5.79 17.72
C VAL A 138 22.18 -6.45 19.08
N SER A 139 23.37 -6.92 19.44
CA SER A 139 23.64 -7.34 20.81
C SER A 139 23.93 -6.16 21.72
N GLY A 140 23.97 -6.41 23.03
CA GLY A 140 24.62 -5.52 23.99
C GLY A 140 26.08 -5.22 23.62
N LEU A 141 26.61 -4.11 24.15
CA LEU A 141 28.00 -3.69 23.91
C LEU A 141 28.95 -4.63 24.64
N ILE A 142 29.94 -5.16 23.93
CA ILE A 142 30.95 -6.07 24.45
C ILE A 142 32.29 -5.33 24.50
N SER A 143 32.85 -5.15 25.69
CA SER A 143 34.09 -4.37 25.86
C SER A 143 35.34 -5.05 25.26
N GLN A 144 35.33 -6.38 25.15
CA GLN A 144 36.45 -7.18 24.66
C GLN A 144 35.96 -8.28 23.73
N ARG A 145 36.80 -8.70 22.77
CA ARG A 145 36.44 -9.77 21.84
C ARG A 145 36.18 -11.08 22.63
N PRO A 146 34.99 -11.68 22.51
CA PRO A 146 34.68 -12.91 23.22
C PRO A 146 35.46 -14.09 22.63
N SER A 147 35.79 -15.08 23.45
CA SER A 147 36.47 -16.30 23.02
C SER A 147 35.59 -17.22 22.16
N GLN A 148 34.26 -17.13 22.31
CA GLN A 148 33.27 -17.87 21.52
C GLN A 148 32.25 -16.91 20.88
N LEU A 149 32.50 -16.52 19.63
CA LEU A 149 31.64 -15.58 18.91
C LEU A 149 30.23 -16.13 18.65
N SER A 150 30.08 -17.44 18.43
CA SER A 150 28.78 -18.07 18.19
C SER A 150 27.84 -17.95 19.38
N GLU A 151 28.37 -18.01 20.60
CA GLU A 151 27.57 -17.83 21.83
C GLU A 151 27.24 -16.35 22.03
N ALA A 152 28.23 -15.46 21.88
CA ALA A 152 28.04 -14.02 22.01
C ALA A 152 27.00 -13.47 21.01
N CYS A 153 26.98 -14.01 19.78
CA CYS A 153 26.10 -13.60 18.69
C CYS A 153 24.90 -14.54 18.46
N SER A 154 24.53 -15.33 19.48
CA SER A 154 23.33 -16.16 19.46
C SER A 154 22.06 -15.32 19.39
N GLU A 155 20.95 -15.94 18.95
CA GLU A 155 19.67 -15.24 18.76
C GLU A 155 19.13 -14.62 20.06
N SER A 156 19.34 -15.28 21.20
CA SER A 156 18.91 -14.77 22.52
C SER A 156 19.60 -13.47 22.93
N ASN A 157 20.78 -13.19 22.37
CA ASN A 157 21.56 -11.99 22.66
C ASN A 157 21.30 -10.85 21.67
N LEU A 158 20.59 -11.11 20.57
CA LEU A 158 20.26 -10.12 19.56
C LEU A 158 18.88 -9.53 19.84
N GLN A 159 18.84 -8.24 20.12
CA GLN A 159 17.60 -7.49 20.20
C GLN A 159 17.34 -6.80 18.87
N VAL A 160 16.16 -7.04 18.28
CA VAL A 160 15.75 -6.33 17.07
C VAL A 160 15.44 -4.88 17.42
N ASP A 161 16.09 -3.96 16.72
CA ASP A 161 15.81 -2.54 16.82
C ASP A 161 14.37 -2.29 16.30
N PRO A 162 13.49 -1.65 17.10
CA PRO A 162 12.13 -1.37 16.67
C PRO A 162 12.08 -0.42 15.47
N TRP A 163 13.15 0.33 15.21
CA TRP A 163 13.23 1.25 14.10
C TRP A 163 13.55 0.52 12.79
N VAL A 164 12.73 0.74 11.77
CA VAL A 164 12.98 0.18 10.43
C VAL A 164 13.90 1.08 9.61
N LEU A 165 14.77 0.45 8.83
CA LEU A 165 15.52 1.09 7.77
C LEU A 165 14.74 1.08 6.48
N MET A 166 14.54 2.26 5.92
CA MET A 166 13.89 2.37 4.61
C MET A 166 14.84 2.89 3.55
N ARG A 167 14.69 2.30 2.36
CA ARG A 167 15.24 2.87 1.14
C ARG A 167 14.58 4.22 0.88
N LYS A 168 15.36 5.22 0.46
CA LYS A 168 14.78 6.48 -0.04
C LYS A 168 13.89 6.18 -1.24
N LEU A 169 12.58 6.23 -1.03
CA LEU A 169 11.61 6.13 -2.12
C LEU A 169 11.74 7.40 -2.95
N THR A 170 12.03 7.26 -4.25
CA THR A 170 11.99 8.42 -5.13
C THR A 170 10.53 8.83 -5.27
N PRO A 171 10.16 10.08 -4.94
CA PRO A 171 8.76 10.45 -4.80
C PRO A 171 8.06 10.42 -6.16
N PHE A 172 6.90 9.74 -6.21
CA PHE A 172 5.77 10.06 -7.09
C PHE A 172 5.93 10.07 -8.62
N SER A 173 7.04 9.62 -9.23
CA SER A 173 7.14 9.70 -10.69
C SER A 173 6.28 8.67 -11.45
N ASP A 174 5.85 7.57 -10.82
CA ASP A 174 4.84 6.67 -11.40
C ASP A 174 4.25 5.69 -10.35
N PRO A 175 3.11 5.98 -9.69
CA PRO A 175 2.46 5.02 -8.78
C PRO A 175 2.05 3.71 -9.49
N LEU A 176 1.97 3.68 -10.83
CA LEU A 176 1.74 2.45 -11.60
C LEU A 176 3.02 1.62 -11.82
N LYS A 177 4.21 2.20 -11.69
CA LYS A 177 5.48 1.43 -11.64
C LYS A 177 5.87 1.00 -10.23
N GLN A 178 5.24 1.56 -9.22
CA GLN A 178 5.40 1.14 -7.82
C GLN A 178 4.62 -0.15 -7.50
N GLY A 179 4.03 -0.82 -8.50
CA GLY A 179 3.32 -2.11 -8.36
C GLY A 179 4.17 -3.31 -7.90
N ASP A 180 5.40 -3.09 -7.42
CA ASP A 180 6.27 -4.11 -6.85
C ASP A 180 6.21 -4.19 -5.31
N PHE A 181 5.45 -3.32 -4.63
CA PHE A 181 5.18 -3.54 -3.21
C PHE A 181 4.15 -4.67 -3.08
N ASP A 182 4.63 -5.89 -2.83
CA ASP A 182 3.80 -7.04 -2.48
C ASP A 182 3.15 -6.80 -1.12
N CYS A 183 2.06 -6.03 -1.16
CA CYS A 183 1.12 -5.83 -0.08
C CYS A 183 -0.13 -6.63 -0.44
N PRO A 184 -0.13 -7.96 -0.28
CA PRO A 184 -1.25 -8.78 -0.70
C PRO A 184 -2.54 -8.25 -0.04
N ALA A 185 -3.60 -8.20 -0.85
CA ALA A 185 -4.85 -7.54 -0.53
C ALA A 185 -5.38 -7.95 0.85
N SER A 186 -5.83 -7.00 1.67
CA SER A 186 -6.60 -7.34 2.86
C SER A 186 -7.85 -6.49 3.05
N GLY A 187 -8.77 -7.06 3.82
CA GLY A 187 -10.18 -6.73 3.78
C GLY A 187 -10.58 -5.36 4.35
N GLY A 188 -11.88 -5.17 4.40
CA GLY A 188 -12.49 -4.08 5.14
C GLY A 188 -12.92 -4.54 6.52
N TYR A 189 -12.79 -3.63 7.48
CA TYR A 189 -13.11 -3.84 8.87
C TYR A 189 -13.80 -2.60 9.41
N THR A 190 -14.78 -2.80 10.27
CA THR A 190 -15.20 -1.75 11.19
C THR A 190 -14.26 -1.77 12.39
N PHE A 191 -14.05 -0.61 13.02
CA PHE A 191 -13.26 -0.53 14.23
C PHE A 191 -13.81 0.49 15.23
N VAL A 192 -13.44 0.25 16.49
CA VAL A 192 -13.63 1.17 17.61
C VAL A 192 -12.26 1.48 18.20
N LEU A 193 -12.07 2.73 18.61
CA LEU A 193 -10.83 3.19 19.23
C LEU A 193 -10.80 2.82 20.72
N GLY A 194 -9.62 2.49 21.25
CA GLY A 194 -9.43 2.22 22.67
C GLY A 194 -9.75 3.45 23.55
N ASN A 195 -10.19 3.21 24.79
CA ASN A 195 -10.57 4.25 25.76
C ASN A 195 -9.41 5.20 26.11
N GLU A 196 -8.18 4.72 25.98
CA GLU A 196 -6.93 5.44 26.18
C GLU A 196 -6.58 6.41 25.05
N THR A 197 -7.34 6.40 23.95
CA THR A 197 -7.07 7.24 22.78
C THR A 197 -7.16 8.72 23.15
N VAL A 198 -6.09 9.46 22.87
CA VAL A 198 -6.08 10.93 22.93
C VAL A 198 -6.59 11.46 21.59
N TYR A 199 -7.41 12.51 21.60
CA TYR A 199 -8.09 13.03 20.42
C TYR A 199 -7.74 14.50 20.16
N ASP A 200 -7.74 14.91 18.88
CA ASP A 200 -7.48 16.29 18.45
C ASP A 200 -8.47 17.30 19.05
N ARG A 201 -9.75 16.90 19.20
CA ARG A 201 -10.84 17.79 19.62
C ARG A 201 -11.64 17.20 20.75
N LYS A 202 -11.87 17.95 21.83
CA LYS A 202 -12.79 17.57 22.90
C LYS A 202 -14.24 17.59 22.41
N SER A 203 -15.01 16.55 22.68
CA SER A 203 -16.44 16.47 22.36
C SER A 203 -17.17 15.60 23.38
N ILE A 204 -18.38 16.01 23.76
CA ILE A 204 -19.27 15.23 24.64
C ILE A 204 -20.05 14.14 23.88
N PHE A 205 -20.14 14.24 22.55
CA PHE A 205 -20.88 13.31 21.70
C PHE A 205 -19.96 12.24 21.08
N ARG A 206 -18.77 12.03 21.65
CA ARG A 206 -17.74 11.21 21.02
C ARG A 206 -18.15 9.74 20.98
N ASP A 207 -18.54 9.18 22.11
CA ASP A 207 -18.88 7.76 22.21
C ASP A 207 -20.08 7.41 21.31
N GLU A 208 -21.01 8.36 21.14
CA GLU A 208 -22.15 8.25 20.25
C GLU A 208 -21.79 8.33 18.76
N ARG A 209 -20.69 8.97 18.37
CA ARG A 209 -20.33 9.23 16.96
C ARG A 209 -19.12 8.46 16.46
N CYS A 210 -18.22 8.06 17.35
CA CYS A 210 -16.95 7.42 17.01
C CYS A 210 -17.04 5.90 17.11
N HIS A 211 -18.18 5.37 16.65
CA HIS A 211 -18.45 3.94 16.53
C HIS A 211 -18.46 3.55 15.05
N ASN A 212 -18.18 2.28 14.75
CA ASN A 212 -18.17 1.74 13.39
C ASN A 212 -17.31 2.56 12.41
N LEU A 213 -16.16 3.06 12.90
CA LEU A 213 -15.11 3.63 12.05
C LEU A 213 -14.65 2.56 11.06
N ALA A 214 -14.00 2.92 9.97
CA ALA A 214 -13.68 1.93 8.94
C ALA A 214 -12.23 1.91 8.50
N LEU A 215 -11.68 0.71 8.46
CA LEU A 215 -10.35 0.41 7.98
C LEU A 215 -10.47 -0.46 6.74
N GLU A 216 -9.84 -0.05 5.65
CA GLU A 216 -9.79 -0.83 4.42
C GLU A 216 -8.34 -1.04 4.01
N LEU A 217 -7.91 -2.30 3.97
CA LEU A 217 -6.52 -2.67 3.78
C LEU A 217 -6.20 -3.04 2.33
N GLN A 218 -6.43 -2.11 1.39
CA GLN A 218 -6.22 -2.32 -0.05
C GLN A 218 -7.18 -3.35 -0.64
N CYS A 219 -8.44 -2.95 -0.77
CA CYS A 219 -9.55 -3.78 -1.28
C CYS A 219 -9.43 -4.13 -2.76
N LEU A 220 -8.82 -3.25 -3.55
CA LEU A 220 -8.36 -3.54 -4.91
C LEU A 220 -6.85 -3.27 -5.01
N PRO A 221 -6.12 -3.99 -5.88
CA PRO A 221 -4.70 -3.72 -6.06
C PRO A 221 -4.44 -2.27 -6.44
N GLY A 222 -3.37 -1.71 -5.89
CA GLY A 222 -3.00 -0.30 -6.07
C GLY A 222 -3.86 0.72 -5.32
N GLU A 223 -4.90 0.29 -4.57
CA GLU A 223 -5.58 1.19 -3.64
C GLU A 223 -4.73 1.51 -2.41
N TYR A 224 -5.01 2.65 -1.78
CA TYR A 224 -4.46 3.02 -0.49
C TYR A 224 -5.06 2.16 0.63
N VAL A 225 -4.34 2.08 1.73
CA VAL A 225 -4.94 1.74 3.02
C VAL A 225 -5.67 2.99 3.52
N THR A 226 -6.96 2.83 3.77
CA THR A 226 -7.85 3.91 4.19
C THR A 226 -8.32 3.69 5.62
N MET A 227 -8.25 4.74 6.43
CA MET A 227 -8.95 4.80 7.73
C MET A 227 -9.93 5.96 7.70
N ASP A 228 -11.21 5.66 7.77
CA ASP A 228 -12.31 6.63 7.82
C ASP A 228 -12.77 6.80 9.27
N PHE A 229 -12.49 7.97 9.84
CA PHE A 229 -12.88 8.34 11.19
C PHE A 229 -14.29 8.95 11.24
N LYS A 230 -15.00 9.04 10.11
CA LYS A 230 -16.34 9.62 9.90
C LYS A 230 -16.48 11.12 10.16
N ASP A 231 -15.97 11.58 11.30
CA ASP A 231 -16.08 12.94 11.81
C ASP A 231 -14.72 13.39 12.35
N ASN A 232 -14.44 14.69 12.29
CA ASN A 232 -13.19 15.27 12.77
C ASN A 232 -13.04 15.15 14.30
N ILE A 233 -14.14 14.95 15.04
CA ILE A 233 -14.09 14.73 16.50
C ILE A 233 -13.58 13.34 16.90
N CYS A 234 -13.58 12.39 15.95
CA CYS A 234 -13.16 11.00 16.15
C CYS A 234 -11.69 10.77 15.83
N ARG A 235 -10.98 11.82 15.40
CA ARG A 235 -9.58 11.76 15.04
C ARG A 235 -8.70 11.56 16.28
N PRO A 236 -7.92 10.48 16.32
CA PRO A 236 -6.82 10.38 17.25
C PRO A 236 -5.84 11.52 17.05
N PHE A 237 -5.32 12.01 18.16
CA PHE A 237 -4.32 13.05 18.18
C PHE A 237 -3.02 12.57 17.50
N GLY A 238 -2.35 13.46 16.77
CA GLY A 238 -1.03 13.20 16.18
C GLY A 238 -1.05 12.51 14.81
N LEU A 239 -2.21 12.04 14.36
CA LEU A 239 -2.37 11.58 12.98
C LEU A 239 -2.38 12.75 12.01
N ARG A 240 -1.71 12.58 10.86
CA ARG A 240 -1.59 13.61 9.82
C ARG A 240 -2.46 13.25 8.64
N PHE A 241 -3.37 14.15 8.32
CA PHE A 241 -4.39 13.95 7.31
C PHE A 241 -4.08 14.78 6.07
N THR A 242 -4.42 14.23 4.91
CA THR A 242 -4.29 14.91 3.62
C THR A 242 -5.14 16.18 3.56
N PHE A 243 -4.62 17.22 2.90
CA PHE A 243 -5.33 18.50 2.77
C PHE A 243 -6.67 18.28 2.04
N GLY A 244 -7.78 18.66 2.68
CA GLY A 244 -9.15 18.45 2.18
C GLY A 244 -9.80 17.12 2.58
N SER A 245 -9.09 16.23 3.27
CA SER A 245 -9.62 15.01 3.88
C SER A 245 -9.55 15.08 5.40
N GLU A 246 -10.38 15.93 6.01
CA GLU A 246 -10.33 16.13 7.47
C GLU A 246 -10.69 14.88 8.29
N LYS A 247 -11.24 13.83 7.67
CA LYS A 247 -11.73 12.63 8.35
C LYS A 247 -11.10 11.32 7.90
N ASN A 248 -10.41 11.28 6.76
CA ASN A 248 -9.87 10.04 6.20
C ASN A 248 -8.35 10.11 6.11
N LEU A 249 -7.70 9.13 6.74
CA LEU A 249 -6.27 8.90 6.60
C LEU A 249 -6.03 7.98 5.40
N PHE A 250 -5.27 8.46 4.43
CA PHE A 250 -4.86 7.70 3.24
C PHE A 250 -3.37 7.38 3.35
N THR A 251 -3.03 6.09 3.30
CA THR A 251 -1.64 5.63 3.37
C THR A 251 -1.34 4.62 2.29
N LEU A 252 -0.14 4.66 1.73
CA LEU A 252 0.38 3.69 0.78
C LEU A 252 1.08 2.56 1.55
N CYS A 253 0.70 1.31 1.30
CA CYS A 253 1.43 0.18 1.85
C CYS A 253 2.78 0.03 1.13
N ILE A 254 3.87 -0.05 1.90
CA ILE A 254 5.24 -0.16 1.39
C ILE A 254 5.92 -1.45 1.83
N GLY A 255 5.31 -2.22 2.72
CA GLY A 255 5.73 -3.57 3.04
C GLY A 255 4.84 -4.28 4.05
N VAL A 256 4.82 -5.61 3.95
CA VAL A 256 4.12 -6.50 4.87
C VAL A 256 5.03 -7.67 5.24
N TRP A 257 5.08 -8.04 6.50
CA TRP A 257 5.76 -9.26 6.95
C TRP A 257 5.14 -9.81 8.24
N GLU A 258 5.49 -11.05 8.58
CA GLU A 258 4.98 -11.74 9.76
C GLU A 258 6.11 -12.07 10.73
N GLU A 259 5.89 -11.84 12.02
CA GLU A 259 6.86 -12.15 13.07
C GLU A 259 6.20 -12.18 14.44
N GLY A 260 6.68 -13.05 15.33
CA GLY A 260 6.20 -13.09 16.73
C GLY A 260 4.70 -13.34 16.90
N GLY A 261 4.04 -13.96 15.92
CA GLY A 261 2.59 -14.17 15.92
C GLY A 261 1.76 -12.99 15.40
N TYR A 262 2.41 -11.94 14.89
CA TYR A 262 1.77 -10.75 14.34
C TYR A 262 2.08 -10.59 12.85
N VAL A 263 1.23 -9.84 12.17
CA VAL A 263 1.48 -9.26 10.85
C VAL A 263 1.72 -7.77 11.05
N PHE A 264 2.78 -7.29 10.44
CA PHE A 264 3.14 -5.89 10.40
C PHE A 264 2.92 -5.37 8.99
N ARG A 265 2.14 -4.29 8.87
CA ARG A 265 1.96 -3.55 7.63
C ARG A 265 2.54 -2.16 7.81
N PHE A 266 3.59 -1.89 7.05
CA PHE A 266 4.31 -0.64 7.09
C PHE A 266 3.82 0.26 5.96
N MET A 267 3.48 1.51 6.29
CA MET A 267 2.70 2.40 5.44
C MET A 267 3.29 3.82 5.43
N LEU A 268 3.16 4.49 4.28
CA LEU A 268 3.59 5.86 4.04
C LEU A 268 2.35 6.77 3.87
N GLY A 269 2.29 7.89 4.57
CA GLY A 269 1.24 8.90 4.41
C GLY A 269 1.25 9.54 3.02
N ASN A 270 0.06 9.82 2.49
CA ASN A 270 -0.10 10.26 1.10
C ASN A 270 0.54 11.62 0.75
N ASP A 271 0.62 12.55 1.71
CA ASP A 271 0.97 13.96 1.44
C ASP A 271 2.38 14.37 1.88
N ALA A 272 3.09 13.50 2.61
CA ALA A 272 4.39 13.82 3.15
C ALA A 272 5.36 12.65 2.97
N GLU A 273 6.53 12.92 2.38
CA GLU A 273 7.65 11.98 2.23
C GLU A 273 8.18 11.40 3.56
N SER A 274 7.55 11.71 4.69
CA SER A 274 8.05 11.42 6.02
C SER A 274 7.04 10.88 7.00
N ASP A 275 5.74 10.90 6.70
CA ASP A 275 4.78 10.41 7.68
C ASP A 275 4.66 8.89 7.52
N PHE A 276 5.11 8.14 8.51
CA PHE A 276 5.11 6.67 8.48
C PHE A 276 4.15 6.11 9.52
N TYR A 277 3.57 4.97 9.20
CA TYR A 277 2.64 4.26 10.06
C TYR A 277 2.93 2.77 10.01
N THR A 278 2.85 2.12 11.17
CA THR A 278 2.85 0.66 11.26
C THR A 278 1.52 0.21 11.80
N LEU A 279 0.81 -0.58 11.02
CA LEU A 279 -0.34 -1.32 11.48
C LEU A 279 0.09 -2.73 11.90
N ARG A 280 -0.12 -3.08 13.16
CA ARG A 280 0.15 -4.41 13.72
C ARG A 280 -1.15 -5.10 14.08
N PHE A 281 -1.33 -6.34 13.64
CA PHE A 281 -2.47 -7.17 13.99
C PHE A 281 -2.06 -8.65 14.12
N PRO A 282 -2.86 -9.51 14.76
CA PRO A 282 -2.54 -10.93 14.89
C PRO A 282 -2.40 -11.61 13.54
N LYS A 283 -1.47 -12.57 13.41
CA LYS A 283 -1.24 -13.34 12.19
C LYS A 283 -2.48 -14.12 11.73
N ASN A 284 -3.25 -14.64 12.67
CA ASN A 284 -4.50 -15.35 12.42
C ASN A 284 -5.67 -14.55 13.00
N PRO A 285 -6.07 -13.44 12.35
CA PRO A 285 -7.17 -12.64 12.86
C PRO A 285 -8.48 -13.43 12.74
N GLY A 286 -9.27 -13.45 13.81
CA GLY A 286 -10.65 -13.94 13.77
C GLY A 286 -11.58 -12.97 13.03
N MET A 287 -12.89 -13.12 13.24
CA MET A 287 -13.86 -12.11 12.80
C MET A 287 -13.71 -10.81 13.61
N GLU A 288 -13.25 -10.93 14.84
CA GLU A 288 -12.95 -9.82 15.74
C GLU A 288 -11.53 -9.97 16.27
N PHE A 289 -10.78 -8.88 16.34
CA PHE A 289 -9.41 -8.85 16.84
C PHE A 289 -8.96 -7.43 17.16
N ASP A 290 -7.96 -7.31 18.02
CA ASP A 290 -7.31 -6.02 18.28
C ASP A 290 -6.14 -5.79 17.31
N ALA A 291 -5.98 -4.54 16.89
CA ALA A 291 -4.82 -4.05 16.16
C ALA A 291 -4.28 -2.77 16.79
N HIS A 292 -3.04 -2.44 16.44
CA HIS A 292 -2.37 -1.24 16.88
C HIS A 292 -1.88 -0.46 15.68
N LEU A 293 -2.25 0.81 15.60
CA LEU A 293 -1.66 1.76 14.66
C LEU A 293 -0.60 2.56 15.40
N ILE A 294 0.65 2.38 15.00
CA ILE A 294 1.82 3.05 15.56
C ILE A 294 2.24 4.13 14.57
N TYR A 295 2.40 5.35 15.04
CA TYR A 295 2.93 6.43 14.22
C TYR A 295 4.46 6.51 14.29
N GLY A 296 5.08 6.72 13.14
CA GLY A 296 6.52 6.74 12.93
C GLY A 296 7.05 5.48 12.25
N ALA A 297 8.35 5.49 11.96
CA ALA A 297 9.06 4.36 11.34
C ALA A 297 9.41 3.27 12.37
N LEU A 298 8.40 2.83 13.11
CA LEU A 298 8.52 2.00 14.31
C LEU A 298 7.72 0.71 14.19
N VAL A 299 8.34 -0.40 14.57
CA VAL A 299 7.75 -1.74 14.56
C VAL A 299 8.08 -2.38 15.91
N ASP A 300 7.07 -2.46 16.77
CA ASP A 300 7.23 -3.05 18.08
C ASP A 300 6.74 -4.51 18.09
N MET A 301 7.70 -5.41 18.33
CA MET A 301 7.48 -6.85 18.41
C MET A 301 7.08 -7.31 19.82
N SER A 302 7.15 -6.44 20.83
CA SER A 302 6.75 -6.78 22.19
C SER A 302 5.26 -7.09 22.24
N PRO A 303 4.81 -8.08 23.05
CA PRO A 303 3.40 -8.44 23.14
C PRO A 303 2.48 -7.24 23.42
N ASP A 304 2.90 -6.32 24.28
CA ASP A 304 2.07 -5.22 24.81
C ASP A 304 2.34 -3.83 24.19
N VAL A 305 3.18 -3.74 23.15
CA VAL A 305 3.47 -2.48 22.42
C VAL A 305 4.09 -1.39 23.34
N GLU A 306 4.67 -1.79 24.48
CA GLU A 306 5.18 -0.86 25.49
C GLU A 306 6.35 -0.02 24.97
N GLU A 307 7.19 -0.62 24.13
CA GLU A 307 8.39 0.05 23.60
C GLU A 307 7.99 1.11 22.56
N ALA A 308 7.07 0.79 21.66
CA ALA A 308 6.49 1.79 20.77
C ALA A 308 5.76 2.88 21.56
N ALA A 309 4.98 2.55 22.60
CA ALA A 309 4.29 3.55 23.40
C ALA A 309 5.27 4.50 24.14
N ARG A 310 6.40 3.96 24.62
CA ARG A 310 7.49 4.71 25.25
C ARG A 310 8.20 5.62 24.25
N ILE A 311 8.55 5.09 23.08
CA ILE A 311 9.29 5.82 22.03
C ILE A 311 8.39 6.86 21.36
N SER A 312 7.19 6.48 20.91
CA SER A 312 6.32 7.36 20.14
C SER A 312 5.51 8.33 21.01
N GLU A 313 5.89 8.56 22.27
CA GLU A 313 5.16 9.41 23.23
C GLU A 313 3.64 9.13 23.26
N ARG A 314 3.24 7.84 23.26
CA ARG A 314 1.84 7.38 23.21
C ARG A 314 1.11 7.60 21.89
N MET A 315 1.80 7.83 20.78
CA MET A 315 1.20 7.76 19.42
C MET A 315 1.00 6.30 18.95
N VAL A 316 0.47 5.48 19.85
CA VAL A 316 -0.03 4.12 19.60
C VAL A 316 -1.54 4.17 19.79
N ILE A 317 -2.27 3.85 18.74
CA ILE A 317 -3.72 3.83 18.74
C ILE A 317 -4.17 2.38 18.73
N ARG A 318 -4.79 1.96 19.83
CA ARG A 318 -5.43 0.64 19.91
C ARG A 318 -6.77 0.70 19.19
N MET A 319 -7.01 -0.31 18.37
CA MET A 319 -8.24 -0.47 17.60
C MET A 319 -8.79 -1.87 17.86
N SER A 320 -10.08 -1.97 18.18
CA SER A 320 -10.80 -3.24 18.18
C SER A 320 -11.54 -3.36 16.86
N LEU A 321 -11.16 -4.32 16.04
CA LEU A 321 -11.65 -4.51 14.67
C LEU A 321 -12.69 -5.62 14.63
N SER A 322 -13.68 -5.44 13.78
CA SER A 322 -14.64 -6.47 13.41
C SER A 322 -14.81 -6.51 11.89
N ARG A 323 -14.87 -7.71 11.32
CA ARG A 323 -15.13 -7.90 9.89
C ARG A 323 -16.64 -8.03 9.67
N ASP A 324 -17.25 -6.98 9.17
CA ASP A 324 -18.65 -7.01 8.75
C ASP A 324 -18.77 -7.17 7.22
N ILE A 325 -19.39 -8.27 6.78
CA ILE A 325 -19.61 -8.53 5.35
C ILE A 325 -21.00 -7.98 4.99
N LYS A 326 -21.04 -6.70 4.64
CA LYS A 326 -22.27 -6.04 4.17
C LYS A 326 -22.61 -6.49 2.75
N LYS A 327 -23.60 -7.37 2.63
CA LYS A 327 -24.14 -7.82 1.34
C LYS A 327 -25.11 -6.82 0.72
N ASP A 328 -25.71 -5.97 1.54
CA ASP A 328 -26.67 -4.95 1.12
C ASP A 328 -25.98 -3.59 1.13
N ASN A 329 -25.84 -2.95 -0.04
CA ASN A 329 -25.24 -1.62 -0.19
C ASN A 329 -26.02 -0.53 0.55
N CYS A 330 -27.23 -0.85 1.01
CA CYS A 330 -28.10 0.02 1.78
C CYS A 330 -28.14 -0.33 3.28
N ALA A 331 -27.38 -1.32 3.76
CA ALA A 331 -27.45 -1.72 5.17
C ALA A 331 -27.26 -0.52 6.12
N ASP A 332 -27.96 -0.57 7.25
CA ASP A 332 -27.72 0.35 8.34
C ASP A 332 -26.32 0.12 8.92
N ASP A 333 -25.61 1.20 9.20
CA ASP A 333 -24.27 1.21 9.79
C ASP A 333 -24.30 1.18 11.32
N LEU A 334 -25.49 1.14 11.92
CA LEU A 334 -25.72 1.20 13.36
C LEU A 334 -26.74 0.14 13.81
N ALA A 335 -26.50 -0.45 14.99
CA ALA A 335 -27.41 -1.45 15.56
C ALA A 335 -28.76 -0.84 16.01
N ASP A 336 -28.73 0.41 16.49
CA ASP A 336 -29.88 1.06 17.12
C ASP A 336 -30.72 1.90 16.13
N CYS A 337 -30.59 1.60 14.84
CA CYS A 337 -31.28 2.33 13.77
C CYS A 337 -32.81 2.22 13.83
N SER A 338 -33.36 1.29 14.60
CA SER A 338 -34.80 1.21 14.89
C SER A 338 -35.35 2.45 15.60
N SER A 339 -34.51 3.20 16.32
CA SER A 339 -34.89 4.43 17.04
C SER A 339 -34.34 5.71 16.39
N ALA A 340 -33.75 5.61 15.21
CA ALA A 340 -33.10 6.74 14.56
C ALA A 340 -34.10 7.86 14.20
N VAL A 341 -33.72 9.11 14.47
CA VAL A 341 -34.48 10.29 14.07
C VAL A 341 -34.10 10.68 12.64
N CYS A 342 -34.95 10.32 11.68
CA CYS A 342 -34.72 10.45 10.24
C CYS A 342 -35.23 11.77 9.64
N SER A 343 -35.23 12.87 10.41
CA SER A 343 -35.83 14.16 9.99
C SER A 343 -35.17 14.75 8.74
N SER A 344 -36.00 15.18 7.78
CA SER A 344 -35.66 15.55 6.39
C SER A 344 -35.05 16.95 6.20
N GLY A 345 -34.45 17.54 7.22
CA GLY A 345 -33.66 18.77 7.12
C GLY A 345 -32.29 18.50 7.72
N LEU A 346 -31.21 18.92 7.03
CA LEU A 346 -29.80 18.83 7.41
C LEU A 346 -29.56 18.11 8.76
N PHE A 347 -29.38 16.79 8.68
CA PHE A 347 -28.63 16.01 9.66
C PHE A 347 -29.27 15.86 11.06
N GLY A 348 -30.18 14.89 11.19
CA GLY A 348 -30.25 14.14 12.45
C GLY A 348 -28.94 13.39 12.66
N VAL A 349 -28.38 13.39 13.87
CA VAL A 349 -27.06 12.79 14.21
C VAL A 349 -26.90 11.36 13.70
N TYR A 350 -28.00 10.62 13.54
CA TYR A 350 -28.05 9.21 13.16
C TYR A 350 -28.62 8.93 11.76
N GLY A 351 -29.23 9.93 11.09
CA GLY A 351 -29.97 9.70 9.84
C GLY A 351 -29.09 9.18 8.70
N ASN A 352 -27.85 9.65 8.64
CA ASN A 352 -26.89 9.23 7.62
C ASN A 352 -26.29 7.85 7.88
N GLU A 353 -26.35 7.34 9.11
CA GLU A 353 -25.81 6.02 9.49
C GLU A 353 -26.90 4.94 9.44
N CYS A 354 -28.17 5.35 9.39
CA CYS A 354 -29.33 4.46 9.37
C CYS A 354 -30.04 4.50 8.01
N LEU A 355 -29.30 4.26 6.93
CA LEU A 355 -29.77 4.45 5.55
C LEU A 355 -31.05 3.64 5.22
N LYS A 356 -31.11 2.38 5.63
CA LYS A 356 -32.25 1.49 5.41
C LYS A 356 -33.42 1.90 6.28
N SER A 357 -33.18 2.08 7.57
CA SER A 357 -34.21 2.44 8.54
C SER A 357 -34.81 3.83 8.26
N CYS A 358 -33.99 4.78 7.83
CA CYS A 358 -34.41 6.11 7.40
C CYS A 358 -34.93 6.17 5.96
N LYS A 359 -35.04 5.02 5.28
CA LYS A 359 -35.56 4.91 3.91
C LYS A 359 -34.83 5.81 2.90
N HIS A 360 -33.57 6.14 3.18
CA HIS A 360 -32.73 6.90 2.26
C HIS A 360 -32.40 6.10 0.99
N CYS A 361 -32.61 4.78 1.03
CA CYS A 361 -32.36 3.92 -0.12
C CYS A 361 -33.54 3.70 -1.09
N ASN A 362 -34.57 4.54 -1.06
CA ASN A 362 -35.71 4.42 -1.97
C ASN A 362 -35.29 4.70 -3.43
N SER A 363 -35.83 3.99 -4.42
CA SER A 363 -35.55 4.13 -5.86
C SER A 363 -35.68 5.57 -6.39
N SER A 364 -36.48 6.42 -5.74
CA SER A 364 -36.61 7.84 -6.09
C SER A 364 -35.37 8.68 -5.75
N PHE A 365 -34.57 8.27 -4.75
CA PHE A 365 -33.29 8.87 -4.36
C PHE A 365 -32.10 8.04 -4.84
N ASN A 366 -32.26 6.72 -4.86
CA ASN A 366 -31.34 5.71 -5.36
C ASN A 366 -31.65 5.38 -6.82
N ARG A 367 -31.21 6.25 -7.73
CA ARG A 367 -31.27 6.00 -9.18
C ARG A 367 -30.32 4.89 -9.67
N ILE A 368 -29.68 4.16 -8.76
CA ILE A 368 -28.89 2.97 -9.05
C ILE A 368 -29.89 1.86 -9.35
N THR A 369 -30.07 1.57 -10.63
CA THR A 369 -30.85 0.42 -11.07
C THR A 369 -29.88 -0.76 -11.17
N PRO A 370 -30.04 -1.84 -10.37
CA PRO A 370 -29.23 -3.04 -10.54
C PRO A 370 -29.43 -3.58 -11.96
N GLY A 371 -28.35 -3.92 -12.65
CA GLY A 371 -28.43 -4.61 -13.94
C GLY A 371 -28.39 -3.70 -15.17
N GLY A 372 -27.50 -2.71 -15.19
CA GLY A 372 -27.11 -2.12 -16.48
C GLY A 372 -26.44 -3.20 -17.34
N ASN A 373 -26.78 -3.28 -18.62
CA ASN A 373 -26.14 -4.22 -19.53
C ASN A 373 -24.96 -3.55 -20.25
N PHE A 374 -23.82 -4.23 -20.34
CA PHE A 374 -22.77 -3.85 -21.28
C PHE A 374 -23.30 -4.04 -22.71
N ASP A 375 -22.96 -3.10 -23.60
CA ASP A 375 -23.29 -3.22 -25.01
C ASP A 375 -22.72 -4.53 -25.59
N GLN A 376 -23.51 -5.23 -26.39
CA GLN A 376 -23.11 -6.46 -27.08
C GLN A 376 -21.82 -6.29 -27.88
N LEU A 377 -21.52 -5.07 -28.35
CA LEU A 377 -20.29 -4.78 -29.07
C LEU A 377 -19.04 -4.93 -28.20
N PHE A 378 -19.14 -4.78 -26.88
CA PHE A 378 -18.02 -4.97 -25.95
C PHE A 378 -17.95 -6.40 -25.38
N GLN A 379 -19.04 -7.15 -25.45
CA GLN A 379 -19.14 -8.48 -24.89
C GLN A 379 -18.22 -9.50 -25.60
N GLY A 380 -17.60 -10.37 -24.82
CA GLY A 380 -16.72 -11.43 -25.29
C GLY A 380 -15.53 -11.69 -24.37
N THR A 381 -14.59 -12.49 -24.87
CA THR A 381 -13.31 -12.76 -24.23
C THR A 381 -12.20 -12.05 -24.99
N TRP A 382 -11.40 -11.31 -24.24
CA TRP A 382 -10.31 -10.48 -24.70
C TRP A 382 -9.01 -10.89 -23.99
N LYS A 383 -7.86 -10.49 -24.53
CA LYS A 383 -6.53 -10.67 -23.93
C LYS A 383 -5.80 -9.35 -23.85
N ASP A 384 -5.16 -9.09 -22.73
CA ASP A 384 -4.21 -7.98 -22.60
C ASP A 384 -2.85 -8.30 -23.23
N ALA A 385 -1.89 -7.37 -23.09
CA ALA A 385 -0.53 -7.52 -23.61
C ALA A 385 0.25 -8.67 -22.96
N GLN A 386 -0.14 -9.07 -21.74
CA GLN A 386 0.44 -10.17 -20.96
C GLN A 386 -0.24 -11.52 -21.30
N GLY A 387 -1.32 -11.50 -22.09
CA GLY A 387 -2.11 -12.67 -22.47
C GLY A 387 -3.14 -13.10 -21.43
N LEU A 388 -3.39 -12.31 -20.38
CA LEU A 388 -4.41 -12.56 -19.37
C LEU A 388 -5.80 -12.30 -19.95
N LYS A 389 -6.77 -13.13 -19.57
CA LYS A 389 -8.12 -13.13 -20.16
C LYS A 389 -9.04 -12.12 -19.46
N VAL A 390 -9.45 -11.10 -20.19
CA VAL A 390 -10.53 -10.18 -19.79
C VAL A 390 -11.86 -10.70 -20.32
N ILE A 391 -12.89 -10.77 -19.48
CA ILE A 391 -14.21 -11.28 -19.87
C ILE A 391 -15.26 -10.20 -19.65
N ILE A 392 -16.02 -9.87 -20.69
CA ILE A 392 -17.15 -8.94 -20.62
C ILE A 392 -18.41 -9.71 -21.02
N ASN A 393 -19.31 -9.88 -20.07
CA ASN A 393 -20.62 -10.48 -20.29
C ASN A 393 -21.70 -9.39 -20.23
N GLU A 394 -22.96 -9.78 -20.33
CA GLU A 394 -24.10 -8.85 -20.29
C GLU A 394 -24.07 -7.93 -19.06
N SER A 395 -23.82 -8.47 -17.86
CA SER A 395 -23.88 -7.69 -16.61
C SER A 395 -22.56 -7.55 -15.87
N SER A 396 -21.49 -8.22 -16.32
CA SER A 396 -20.23 -8.32 -15.57
C SER A 396 -18.99 -8.12 -16.44
N LEU A 397 -18.00 -7.43 -15.89
CA LEU A 397 -16.65 -7.28 -16.40
C LEU A 397 -15.68 -7.94 -15.42
N LEU A 398 -14.91 -8.91 -15.89
CA LEU A 398 -13.79 -9.52 -15.17
C LEU A 398 -12.48 -9.00 -15.75
N LEU A 399 -11.73 -8.26 -14.94
CA LEU A 399 -10.37 -7.84 -15.23
C LEU A 399 -9.40 -8.69 -14.39
N PRO A 400 -8.49 -9.45 -15.03
CA PRO A 400 -7.42 -10.15 -14.31
C PRO A 400 -6.65 -9.19 -13.41
N GLU A 401 -6.25 -9.69 -12.25
CA GLU A 401 -5.50 -8.97 -11.21
C GLU A 401 -6.29 -7.84 -10.52
N VAL A 402 -7.21 -7.15 -11.21
CA VAL A 402 -8.01 -6.06 -10.63
C VAL A 402 -9.24 -6.58 -9.88
N GLY A 403 -10.09 -7.38 -10.51
CA GLY A 403 -11.33 -7.88 -9.89
C GLY A 403 -12.53 -8.01 -10.81
N THR A 404 -13.69 -8.30 -10.22
CA THR A 404 -14.97 -8.46 -10.93
C THR A 404 -15.89 -7.28 -10.67
N PHE A 405 -16.44 -6.73 -11.73
CA PHE A 405 -17.30 -5.55 -11.69
C PHE A 405 -18.65 -5.84 -12.34
N LYS A 406 -19.71 -5.26 -11.78
CA LYS A 406 -21.06 -5.25 -12.32
C LYS A 406 -21.37 -3.88 -12.91
N ASN A 407 -22.03 -3.83 -14.05
CA ASN A 407 -22.47 -2.56 -14.61
C ASN A 407 -23.71 -2.03 -13.86
N ILE A 408 -23.70 -0.74 -13.54
CA ILE A 408 -24.75 -0.06 -12.79
C ILE A 408 -25.44 0.94 -13.71
N GLY A 409 -26.74 0.74 -13.91
CA GLY A 409 -27.58 1.67 -14.66
C GLY A 409 -27.95 2.88 -13.80
N PHE A 410 -27.82 4.08 -14.37
CA PHE A 410 -28.38 5.31 -13.79
C PHE A 410 -29.57 5.77 -14.61
N GLU A 411 -30.67 6.11 -13.94
CA GLU A 411 -31.86 6.61 -14.62
C GLU A 411 -31.58 7.97 -15.29
N LYS A 412 -31.64 7.99 -16.62
CA LYS A 412 -31.56 9.16 -17.53
C LYS A 412 -30.42 10.14 -17.21
N VAL A 413 -29.22 9.82 -17.67
CA VAL A 413 -28.30 10.87 -18.13
C VAL A 413 -27.88 10.56 -19.56
N THR A 414 -28.63 11.10 -20.52
CA THR A 414 -28.13 11.28 -21.88
C THR A 414 -26.98 12.29 -21.79
N ASP A 415 -25.89 12.03 -22.52
CA ASP A 415 -24.73 12.95 -22.69
C ASP A 415 -23.58 12.87 -21.66
N LEU A 416 -23.50 11.82 -20.81
CA LEU A 416 -22.29 11.59 -20.00
C LEU A 416 -21.45 10.42 -20.53
N ASP A 417 -20.16 10.70 -20.76
CA ASP A 417 -19.19 9.68 -21.18
C ASP A 417 -18.88 8.68 -20.06
N GLY A 418 -18.70 7.42 -20.45
CA GLY A 418 -18.30 6.33 -19.56
C GLY A 418 -19.46 5.58 -18.91
N LEU A 419 -19.20 4.35 -18.53
CA LEU A 419 -20.09 3.47 -17.79
C LEU A 419 -19.69 3.46 -16.33
N VAL A 420 -20.67 3.42 -15.43
CA VAL A 420 -20.39 3.22 -14.00
C VAL A 420 -20.45 1.75 -13.71
N ILE A 421 -19.38 1.25 -13.10
CA ILE A 421 -19.27 -0.14 -12.68
C ILE A 421 -19.05 -0.21 -11.18
N MET A 422 -19.46 -1.31 -10.58
CA MET A 422 -19.37 -1.56 -9.15
C MET A 422 -18.76 -2.92 -8.86
N THR A 423 -17.82 -2.98 -7.94
CA THR A 423 -17.35 -4.25 -7.35
C THR A 423 -17.87 -4.38 -5.93
N THR A 424 -18.17 -5.61 -5.53
CA THR A 424 -18.59 -6.02 -4.18
C THR A 424 -17.63 -7.09 -3.71
N PHE A 425 -17.33 -7.12 -2.41
CA PHE A 425 -16.32 -8.00 -1.86
C PHE A 425 -16.88 -8.89 -0.76
N ASP A 426 -16.33 -10.09 -0.64
CA ASP A 426 -16.65 -11.03 0.43
C ASP A 426 -15.67 -10.94 1.61
N ASN A 427 -14.75 -9.97 1.59
CA ASN A 427 -13.69 -9.80 2.60
C ASN A 427 -13.96 -8.62 3.57
N GLY A 428 -15.19 -8.10 3.60
CA GLY A 428 -15.59 -6.96 4.44
C GLY A 428 -15.29 -5.58 3.84
N CYS A 429 -14.63 -5.52 2.68
CA CYS A 429 -14.45 -4.26 1.95
C CYS A 429 -15.78 -3.68 1.48
N ARG A 430 -15.88 -2.35 1.48
CA ARG A 430 -17.06 -1.66 0.97
C ARG A 430 -17.11 -1.71 -0.56
N PRO A 431 -18.32 -1.63 -1.14
CA PRO A 431 -18.46 -1.58 -2.58
C PRO A 431 -17.68 -0.41 -3.19
N ARG A 432 -16.94 -0.65 -4.27
CA ARG A 432 -16.26 0.40 -5.04
C ARG A 432 -17.02 0.73 -6.30
N TYR A 433 -17.26 2.01 -6.52
CA TYR A 433 -17.81 2.51 -7.78
C TYR A 433 -16.67 3.07 -8.60
N LYS A 434 -16.63 2.75 -9.88
CA LYS A 434 -15.62 3.26 -10.81
C LYS A 434 -16.29 3.67 -12.10
N CYS A 435 -15.68 4.62 -12.80
CA CYS A 435 -16.04 4.90 -14.18
C CYS A 435 -15.12 4.10 -15.11
N ILE A 436 -15.68 3.46 -16.13
CA ILE A 436 -14.95 2.79 -17.19
C ILE A 436 -15.35 3.35 -18.55
N ASP A 437 -14.39 3.47 -19.44
CA ASP A 437 -14.60 3.90 -20.82
C ASP A 437 -14.11 2.77 -21.73
N LEU A 438 -14.93 2.44 -22.72
CA LEU A 438 -14.76 1.29 -23.60
C LEU A 438 -14.93 1.77 -25.05
N ALA A 439 -13.95 1.44 -25.90
CA ALA A 439 -14.00 1.76 -27.32
C ALA A 439 -13.50 0.57 -28.14
N ARG A 440 -14.32 0.08 -29.08
CA ARG A 440 -13.96 -1.06 -29.93
C ARG A 440 -13.59 -0.60 -31.34
N SER A 441 -12.51 -1.16 -31.87
CA SER A 441 -12.13 -1.05 -33.28
C SER A 441 -11.73 -2.42 -33.82
N GLY A 442 -12.64 -3.05 -34.57
CA GLY A 442 -12.45 -4.41 -35.09
C GLY A 442 -12.23 -5.45 -33.97
N ASN A 443 -11.03 -6.03 -33.94
CA ASN A 443 -10.61 -7.04 -32.96
C ASN A 443 -9.86 -6.45 -31.76
N ILE A 444 -9.78 -5.12 -31.66
CA ILE A 444 -9.15 -4.41 -30.54
C ILE A 444 -10.25 -3.75 -29.71
N LEU A 445 -10.25 -4.01 -28.41
CA LEU A 445 -11.02 -3.28 -27.41
C LEU A 445 -10.07 -2.41 -26.60
N LYS A 446 -10.27 -1.11 -26.66
CA LYS A 446 -9.59 -0.15 -25.79
C LYS A 446 -10.42 0.04 -24.54
N TRP A 447 -9.75 0.09 -23.40
CA TRP A 447 -10.38 0.45 -22.14
C TRP A 447 -9.50 1.37 -21.33
N ARG A 448 -10.13 2.17 -20.47
CA ARG A 448 -9.49 2.90 -19.39
C ARG A 448 -10.47 3.01 -18.23
N MET A 449 -9.95 3.23 -17.04
CA MET A 449 -10.75 3.29 -15.82
C MET A 449 -10.34 4.51 -14.99
N GLY A 450 -11.32 5.15 -14.35
CA GLY A 450 -11.09 6.19 -13.36
C GLY A 450 -10.69 5.61 -12.00
N GLN A 451 -10.30 6.50 -11.09
CA GLN A 451 -10.08 6.14 -9.68
C GLN A 451 -11.39 5.67 -9.02
N SER A 452 -11.25 4.89 -7.94
CA SER A 452 -12.38 4.46 -7.13
C SER A 452 -13.09 5.65 -6.49
N PHE A 453 -14.41 5.64 -6.57
CA PHE A 453 -15.31 6.44 -5.78
C PHE A 453 -15.90 5.56 -4.68
N GLU A 454 -15.72 5.98 -3.43
CA GLU A 454 -16.32 5.35 -2.26
C GLU A 454 -17.47 6.25 -1.76
N PRO A 455 -18.74 5.80 -1.85
CA PRO A 455 -19.85 6.67 -1.52
C PRO A 455 -20.01 7.02 -0.04
N TYR A 456 -19.36 6.35 0.91
CA TYR A 456 -19.70 6.52 2.31
C TYR A 456 -18.63 5.95 3.24
N PRO A 457 -18.40 6.51 4.46
CA PRO A 457 -18.99 7.69 5.10
C PRO A 457 -18.37 9.03 4.68
N GLY A 458 -17.97 9.17 3.41
CA GLY A 458 -17.30 10.37 2.90
C GLY A 458 -18.22 11.56 2.56
N TYR A 459 -19.41 11.30 2.01
CA TYR A 459 -20.10 12.30 1.18
C TYR A 459 -21.57 12.59 1.57
N GLY A 460 -22.01 12.11 2.73
CA GLY A 460 -23.39 12.30 3.19
C GLY A 460 -24.37 11.26 2.60
N PRO A 461 -25.69 11.46 2.76
CA PRO A 461 -26.72 10.45 2.49
C PRO A 461 -27.01 10.22 0.99
N SER A 462 -26.31 10.90 0.08
CA SER A 462 -26.53 10.72 -1.36
C SER A 462 -25.59 9.66 -1.93
N PHE A 463 -26.16 8.56 -2.41
CA PHE A 463 -25.46 7.58 -3.24
C PHE A 463 -24.79 8.26 -4.46
N PRO A 464 -23.74 7.64 -5.04
CA PRO A 464 -23.03 8.23 -6.18
C PRO A 464 -24.02 8.52 -7.31
N SER A 465 -23.90 9.68 -7.95
CA SER A 465 -24.49 9.91 -9.26
C SER A 465 -23.49 9.53 -10.36
N HIS A 466 -23.97 9.30 -11.59
CA HIS A 466 -23.06 9.15 -12.73
C HIS A 466 -22.06 10.30 -12.80
N PHE A 467 -22.53 11.54 -12.64
CA PHE A 467 -21.67 12.73 -12.62
C PHE A 467 -20.60 12.68 -11.53
N SER A 468 -20.92 12.27 -10.30
CA SER A 468 -19.93 12.21 -9.22
C SER A 468 -18.88 11.13 -9.45
N VAL A 469 -19.24 10.00 -10.06
CA VAL A 469 -18.29 8.91 -10.35
C VAL A 469 -17.47 9.20 -11.62
N CYS A 470 -18.11 9.65 -12.69
CA CYS A 470 -17.49 9.75 -14.02
C CYS A 470 -16.99 11.15 -14.38
N SER A 471 -17.60 12.22 -13.89
CA SER A 471 -17.27 13.60 -14.27
C SER A 471 -16.23 14.24 -13.34
N LEU A 472 -16.41 14.14 -12.02
CA LEU A 472 -15.46 14.71 -11.03
C LEU A 472 -14.06 14.10 -11.15
N HIS A 473 -13.96 12.85 -11.60
CA HIS A 473 -12.70 12.13 -11.73
C HIS A 473 -12.09 12.20 -13.14
N ARG A 474 -12.59 13.07 -14.04
CA ARG A 474 -12.05 13.23 -15.41
C ARG A 474 -10.56 13.56 -15.48
N GLY A 475 -10.02 14.29 -14.51
CA GLY A 475 -8.59 14.56 -14.42
C GLY A 475 -7.73 13.37 -13.95
N ARG A 476 -8.35 12.24 -13.57
CA ARG A 476 -7.70 11.09 -12.93
C ARG A 476 -7.96 9.75 -13.64
N TRP A 477 -8.26 9.79 -14.93
CA TRP A 477 -8.39 8.58 -15.73
C TRP A 477 -7.03 7.93 -15.96
N GLY A 478 -7.01 6.59 -15.91
CA GLY A 478 -5.87 5.81 -16.39
C GLY A 478 -5.62 6.00 -17.88
N LYS A 479 -4.44 5.54 -18.32
CA LYS A 479 -4.10 5.45 -19.75
C LYS A 479 -5.01 4.44 -20.44
N TRP A 480 -5.22 4.65 -21.74
CA TRP A 480 -5.86 3.65 -22.59
C TRP A 480 -5.00 2.40 -22.70
N LEU A 481 -5.63 1.25 -22.48
CA LEU A 481 -5.05 -0.07 -22.62
C LEU A 481 -5.78 -0.82 -23.73
N ASP A 482 -5.01 -1.55 -24.53
CA ASP A 482 -5.54 -2.30 -25.67
C ASP A 482 -5.71 -3.78 -25.29
N LEU A 483 -6.84 -4.35 -25.67
CA LEU A 483 -7.15 -5.78 -25.52
C LEU A 483 -7.43 -6.39 -26.90
N THR A 484 -6.91 -7.59 -27.14
CA THR A 484 -7.09 -8.32 -28.40
C THR A 484 -8.18 -9.38 -28.26
N ALA A 485 -9.09 -9.46 -29.23
CA ALA A 485 -10.18 -10.43 -29.22
C ALA A 485 -9.69 -11.88 -29.25
N VAL A 486 -10.25 -12.73 -28.39
CA VAL A 486 -10.09 -14.19 -28.43
C VAL A 486 -11.36 -14.84 -28.98
N SER A 487 -12.51 -14.45 -28.43
CA SER A 487 -13.82 -14.91 -28.87
C SER A 487 -14.82 -13.77 -28.64
N VAL A 488 -15.17 -13.08 -29.71
CA VAL A 488 -16.11 -11.95 -29.68
C VAL A 488 -17.21 -12.21 -30.67
N ARG A 489 -18.44 -11.81 -30.35
CA ARG A 489 -19.48 -11.76 -31.39
C ARG A 489 -19.04 -10.75 -32.43
N VAL A 490 -19.01 -11.18 -33.69
CA VAL A 490 -18.83 -10.27 -34.82
C VAL A 490 -20.12 -9.49 -34.92
N VAL A 491 -20.13 -8.29 -34.34
CA VAL A 491 -21.17 -7.32 -34.66
C VAL A 491 -20.82 -6.82 -36.05
N SER A 492 -21.47 -7.40 -37.06
CA SER A 492 -21.45 -6.82 -38.39
C SER A 492 -22.02 -5.42 -38.23
N HIS A 493 -21.18 -4.38 -38.27
CA HIS A 493 -21.67 -3.06 -38.55
C HIS A 493 -22.36 -3.17 -39.89
N GLY A 494 -23.69 -3.24 -39.86
CA GLY A 494 -24.52 -2.98 -41.01
C GLY A 494 -24.27 -1.54 -41.38
N SER A 495 -23.18 -1.30 -42.11
CA SER A 495 -23.01 -0.12 -42.92
C SER A 495 -24.11 -0.18 -43.98
N LEU A 496 -25.29 0.30 -43.62
CA LEU A 496 -26.24 0.91 -44.54
C LEU A 496 -25.60 2.18 -45.10
N LEU A 497 -24.46 2.03 -45.77
CA LEU A 497 -23.84 3.05 -46.59
C LEU A 497 -23.66 2.41 -47.96
N SER A 498 -24.61 2.74 -48.84
CA SER A 498 -24.37 2.83 -50.28
C SER A 498 -23.95 1.53 -50.99
N SER A 499 -24.82 0.51 -50.96
CA SER A 499 -24.78 -0.57 -51.97
C SER A 499 -25.21 -0.10 -53.37
N SER A 500 -25.59 1.17 -53.58
CA SER A 500 -26.00 1.67 -54.91
C SER A 500 -24.84 1.88 -55.89
N ARG A 501 -23.58 1.96 -55.43
CA ARG A 501 -22.42 2.10 -56.33
C ARG A 501 -21.82 0.77 -56.79
N PHE A 502 -21.92 -0.29 -55.98
CA PHE A 502 -21.36 -1.61 -56.36
C PHE A 502 -22.21 -2.31 -57.43
N PHE A 503 -23.54 -2.13 -57.42
CA PHE A 503 -24.40 -2.64 -58.48
C PHE A 503 -24.23 -1.90 -59.80
N TYR A 504 -23.87 -0.61 -59.81
CA TYR A 504 -23.62 0.13 -61.05
C TYR A 504 -22.33 -0.33 -61.75
N THR A 505 -21.27 -0.66 -61.01
CA THR A 505 -20.02 -1.14 -61.61
C THR A 505 -20.15 -2.56 -62.15
N LEU A 506 -20.90 -3.43 -61.46
CA LEU A 506 -21.15 -4.81 -61.91
C LEU A 506 -22.10 -4.86 -63.13
N TYR A 507 -23.10 -3.98 -63.18
CA TYR A 507 -24.01 -3.91 -64.34
C TYR A 507 -23.30 -3.36 -65.59
N LEU A 508 -22.38 -2.40 -65.44
CA LEU A 508 -21.59 -1.91 -66.58
C LEU A 508 -20.62 -2.95 -67.13
N THR A 509 -20.03 -3.80 -66.29
CA THR A 509 -19.11 -4.87 -66.75
C THR A 509 -19.84 -6.01 -67.45
N VAL A 510 -21.05 -6.36 -67.00
CA VAL A 510 -21.86 -7.40 -67.64
C VAL A 510 -22.41 -6.93 -68.99
N VAL A 511 -22.83 -5.66 -69.12
CA VAL A 511 -23.32 -5.12 -70.40
C VAL A 511 -22.18 -4.94 -71.42
N LEU A 512 -20.97 -4.56 -70.99
CA LEU A 512 -19.81 -4.47 -71.88
C LEU A 512 -19.28 -5.85 -72.34
N CYS A 513 -19.40 -6.89 -71.52
CA CYS A 513 -19.06 -8.25 -71.94
C CYS A 513 -20.08 -8.85 -72.92
N TYR A 514 -21.37 -8.49 -72.81
CA TYR A 514 -22.40 -9.00 -73.72
C TYR A 514 -22.33 -8.38 -75.12
N LEU A 515 -21.88 -7.12 -75.25
CA LEU A 515 -21.73 -6.45 -76.54
C LEU A 515 -20.47 -6.87 -77.31
N HIS A 516 -19.52 -7.56 -76.68
CA HIS A 516 -18.30 -8.04 -77.33
C HIS A 516 -18.41 -9.46 -77.89
N PHE A 517 -19.50 -10.18 -77.60
CA PHE A 517 -19.76 -11.55 -78.06
C PHE A 517 -20.82 -11.66 -79.17
N SER A 518 -21.36 -10.54 -79.65
CA SER A 518 -22.27 -10.50 -80.80
C SER A 518 -21.73 -9.58 -81.90
N ARG A 519 -20.65 -10.00 -82.55
CA ARG A 519 -20.28 -9.58 -83.91
C ARG A 519 -19.49 -10.66 -84.62
#